data_AF-A0A392PX56-F1
#
_entry.id   AF-A0A392PX56-F1
#
_cell.length_a   1.000
_cell.length_b   1.000
_cell.length_c   1.000
_cell.angle_alpha   90.00
_cell.angle_beta   90.00
_cell.angle_gamma   90.00
#
_symmetry.space_group_name_H-M   'P 1'
#
loop_
_entity.id
_entity.type
_entity.pdbx_description
1 polymer ?
#
loop_
_entity_poly.entity_id
_entity_poly.type
_entity_poly.pdbx_seq_one_letter_code
_entity_poly.pdbx_strand_id
1 'polypeptide(L)'
;MNNEHGEWCLGGDFNSIMKVGERRGSSGTWGHTERAEFAHFIDILEVVDIPVTGNKFTWFNSDGSVMSRLNRFLLSEGFIEKGNISNLWVGDRDISDHCPI
;
A
#
# COMPACT_ATOMS: atom_id res chain seq x y z
N MET A 1 26.20 -11.73 -4.28
CA MET A 1 26.15 -10.34 -3.78
C MET A 1 25.90 -10.43 -2.29
N ASN A 2 26.69 -9.77 -1.46
CA ASN A 2 26.44 -9.73 -0.02
C ASN A 2 25.28 -8.76 0.20
N ASN A 3 24.06 -9.29 0.36
CA ASN A 3 22.91 -8.48 0.75
C ASN A 3 23.00 -8.29 2.26
N GLU A 4 23.64 -7.21 2.71
CA GLU A 4 23.44 -6.79 4.10
C GLU A 4 21.97 -6.36 4.22
N HIS A 5 21.23 -6.98 5.14
CA HIS A 5 19.83 -6.66 5.38
C HIS A 5 19.74 -5.23 5.93
N GLY A 6 19.53 -4.26 5.05
CA GLY A 6 19.33 -2.87 5.42
C GLY A 6 17.99 -2.66 6.12
N GLU A 7 17.92 -1.66 6.98
CA GLU A 7 16.69 -1.20 7.64
C GLU A 7 16.12 -0.04 6.83
N TRP A 8 15.09 -0.29 6.02
CA TRP A 8 14.55 0.75 5.16
C TRP A 8 13.05 0.61 4.96
N CYS A 9 12.47 1.74 4.58
CA CYS A 9 11.04 1.97 4.51
C CYS A 9 10.75 2.81 3.28
N LEU A 10 9.89 2.32 2.39
CA LEU A 10 9.32 3.10 1.28
C LEU A 10 7.89 3.49 1.64
N GLY A 11 7.62 4.78 1.72
CA GLY A 11 6.31 5.31 2.10
C GLY A 11 5.80 6.32 1.10
N GLY A 12 4.50 6.26 0.80
CA GLY A 12 3.82 7.28 0.00
C GLY A 12 2.72 6.73 -0.88
N ASP A 13 2.33 7.52 -1.87
CA ASP A 13 1.35 7.17 -2.89
C ASP A 13 2.02 6.41 -4.04
N PHE A 14 1.70 5.12 -4.18
CA PHE A 14 2.19 4.28 -5.27
C PHE A 14 1.28 4.33 -6.49
N ASN A 15 0.10 4.95 -6.36
CA ASN A 15 -0.94 5.03 -7.39
C ASN A 15 -1.30 3.67 -8.03
N SER A 16 -1.08 2.58 -7.29
CA SER A 16 -1.22 1.20 -7.76
C SER A 16 -1.95 0.35 -6.71
N ILE A 17 -2.85 -0.51 -7.15
CA ILE A 17 -3.41 -1.58 -6.33
C ILE A 17 -2.61 -2.87 -6.54
N MET A 18 -2.66 -3.79 -5.57
CA MET A 18 -2.08 -5.13 -5.67
C MET A 18 -3.18 -6.20 -5.79
N LYS A 19 -4.33 -5.99 -5.13
CA LYS A 19 -5.45 -6.94 -5.12
C LYS A 19 -6.73 -6.30 -5.64
N VAL A 20 -7.62 -7.08 -6.27
CA VAL A 20 -8.91 -6.58 -6.78
C VAL A 20 -9.71 -5.88 -5.67
N GLY A 21 -9.72 -6.45 -4.46
CA GLY A 21 -10.44 -5.90 -3.31
C GLY A 21 -9.88 -4.60 -2.75
N GLU A 22 -8.72 -4.13 -3.23
CA GLU A 22 -8.15 -2.83 -2.87
C GLU A 22 -8.75 -1.69 -3.68
N ARG A 23 -9.74 -1.96 -4.55
CA ARG A 23 -10.58 -0.96 -5.21
C ARG A 23 -12.05 -1.32 -5.12
N ARG A 24 -12.90 -0.33 -4.86
CA ARG A 24 -14.37 -0.44 -4.87
C ARG A 24 -14.94 0.63 -5.81
N GLY A 25 -16.09 0.33 -6.44
CA GLY A 25 -16.81 1.28 -7.29
C GLY A 25 -16.42 1.25 -8.77
N SER A 26 -15.58 0.28 -9.19
CA SER A 26 -15.17 0.11 -10.58
C SER A 26 -15.42 -1.33 -11.05
N SER A 27 -16.10 -1.48 -12.19
CA SER A 27 -16.60 -2.77 -12.70
C SER A 27 -15.59 -3.56 -13.56
N GLY A 28 -14.32 -3.14 -13.62
CA GLY A 28 -13.36 -3.68 -14.58
C GLY A 28 -12.32 -4.65 -13.99
N THR A 29 -11.94 -5.65 -14.78
CA THR A 29 -10.68 -6.44 -14.67
C THR A 29 -9.42 -5.61 -14.96
N TRP A 30 -9.53 -4.28 -14.94
CA TRP A 30 -8.50 -3.32 -15.31
C TRP A 30 -7.22 -3.47 -14.46
N GLY A 31 -6.08 -3.21 -15.08
CA GLY A 31 -4.78 -3.14 -14.41
C GLY A 31 -4.25 -4.50 -13.93
N HIS A 32 -4.51 -5.61 -14.63
CA HIS A 32 -3.86 -6.89 -14.29
C HIS A 32 -2.34 -6.80 -14.43
N THR A 33 -1.85 -6.26 -15.55
CA THR A 33 -0.42 -6.07 -15.80
C THR A 33 0.21 -5.16 -14.75
N GLU A 34 -0.37 -3.98 -14.51
CA GLU A 34 0.06 -3.04 -13.47
C GLU A 34 0.13 -3.70 -12.08
N ARG A 35 -0.90 -4.46 -11.68
CA ARG A 35 -0.90 -5.20 -10.41
C ARG A 35 0.24 -6.22 -10.34
N ALA A 36 0.47 -6.95 -11.43
CA ALA A 36 1.53 -7.95 -11.49
C ALA A 36 2.92 -7.30 -11.44
N GLU A 37 3.12 -6.19 -12.13
CA GLU A 37 4.35 -5.39 -12.09
C GLU A 37 4.59 -4.81 -10.69
N PHE A 38 3.55 -4.30 -10.04
CA PHE A 38 3.67 -3.78 -8.68
C PHE A 38 3.98 -4.88 -7.65
N ALA A 39 3.35 -6.05 -7.77
CA ALA A 39 3.69 -7.20 -6.94
C ALA A 39 5.13 -7.68 -7.18
N HIS A 40 5.59 -7.69 -8.43
CA HIS A 40 6.97 -8.03 -8.77
C HIS A 40 7.97 -7.01 -8.26
N PHE A 41 7.63 -5.72 -8.27
CA PHE A 41 8.42 -4.65 -7.66
C PHE A 41 8.63 -4.88 -6.15
N ILE A 42 7.57 -5.23 -5.41
CA ILE A 42 7.65 -5.56 -3.98
C ILE A 42 8.57 -6.76 -3.74
N ASP A 43 8.45 -7.80 -4.59
CA ASP A 43 9.24 -9.03 -4.51
C ASP A 43 10.74 -8.80 -4.78
N ILE A 44 11.09 -8.09 -5.87
CA ILE A 44 12.49 -7.75 -6.20
C ILE A 44 13.16 -6.95 -5.09
N LEU A 45 12.38 -6.08 -4.45
CA LEU A 45 12.85 -5.21 -3.40
C LEU A 45 12.91 -5.90 -2.03
N GLU A 46 12.43 -7.14 -1.90
CA GLU A 46 12.42 -7.88 -0.63
C GLU A 46 11.76 -7.07 0.51
N VAL A 47 10.64 -6.38 0.19
CA VAL A 47 9.85 -5.62 1.16
C VAL A 47 8.50 -6.22 1.41
N VAL A 48 7.95 -5.92 2.59
CA VAL A 48 6.65 -6.40 3.03
C VAL A 48 5.62 -5.27 2.97
N ASP A 49 4.49 -5.53 2.30
CA ASP A 49 3.29 -4.70 2.41
C ASP A 49 2.59 -4.99 3.75
N ILE A 50 2.79 -4.08 4.71
CA ILE A 50 2.25 -4.23 6.06
C ILE A 50 0.72 -4.15 6.05
N PRO A 51 0.02 -5.06 6.77
CA PRO A 51 -1.44 -5.04 6.82
C PRO A 51 -1.95 -3.74 7.46
N VAL A 52 -3.01 -3.18 6.88
CA VAL A 52 -3.73 -2.03 7.45
C VAL A 52 -4.87 -2.49 8.34
N THR A 53 -5.11 -1.73 9.40
CA THR A 53 -6.22 -1.87 10.34
C THR A 53 -7.11 -0.63 10.31
N GLY A 54 -8.40 -0.79 10.66
CA GLY A 54 -9.38 0.28 10.53
C GLY A 54 -9.86 0.45 9.08
N ASN A 55 -9.66 1.65 8.51
CA ASN A 55 -10.03 1.95 7.14
C ASN A 55 -9.14 1.20 6.14
N LYS A 56 -9.74 0.60 5.10
CA LYS A 56 -9.01 -0.22 4.10
C LYS A 56 -8.55 0.57 2.88
N PHE A 57 -9.10 1.76 2.68
CA PHE A 57 -8.86 2.60 1.50
C PHE A 57 -8.16 3.87 1.93
N THR A 58 -7.25 4.35 1.09
CA THR A 58 -6.39 5.49 1.38
C THR A 58 -6.54 6.60 0.37
N TRP A 59 -7.44 6.43 -0.60
CA TRP A 59 -7.84 7.41 -1.59
C TRP A 59 -9.34 7.24 -1.93
N PHE A 60 -10.01 8.36 -2.19
CA PHE A 60 -11.41 8.45 -2.58
C PHE A 60 -11.55 9.39 -3.78
N ASN A 61 -12.38 9.06 -4.76
CA ASN A 61 -12.74 10.02 -5.79
C ASN A 61 -13.62 11.15 -5.21
N SER A 62 -13.86 12.19 -6.01
CA SER A 62 -14.54 13.41 -5.58
C SER A 62 -15.94 13.21 -4.98
N ASP A 63 -16.69 12.21 -5.43
CA ASP A 63 -18.04 11.89 -4.93
C ASP A 63 -18.08 10.69 -3.97
N GLY A 64 -16.92 10.08 -3.67
CA GLY A 64 -16.78 8.92 -2.80
C GLY A 64 -17.34 7.60 -3.35
N SER A 65 -17.82 7.56 -4.61
CA SER A 65 -18.32 6.34 -5.24
C SER A 65 -17.21 5.33 -5.58
N VAL A 66 -15.99 5.81 -5.78
CA VAL A 66 -14.78 5.01 -6.05
C VAL A 66 -13.74 5.26 -4.97
N MET A 67 -13.16 4.18 -4.47
CA MET A 67 -12.12 4.24 -3.43
C MET A 67 -11.08 3.17 -3.69
N SER A 68 -9.82 3.49 -3.38
CA SER A 68 -8.67 2.62 -3.62
C SER A 68 -7.66 2.66 -2.46
N ARG A 69 -6.90 1.58 -2.27
CA ARG A 69 -5.70 1.58 -1.41
C ARG A 69 -4.48 1.89 -2.28
N LEU A 70 -4.06 3.16 -2.29
CA LEU A 70 -2.95 3.67 -3.11
C LEU A 70 -1.72 4.04 -2.28
N ASN A 71 -1.94 4.64 -1.11
CA ASN A 71 -0.88 4.89 -0.13
C ASN A 71 -0.45 3.60 0.59
N ARG A 72 0.87 3.40 0.76
CA ARG A 72 1.46 2.25 1.48
C ARG A 72 2.75 2.65 2.21
N PHE A 73 3.09 1.87 3.22
CA PHE A 73 4.46 1.74 3.72
C PHE A 73 4.93 0.30 3.46
N LEU A 74 5.98 0.15 2.65
CA LEU A 74 6.63 -1.12 2.33
C LEU A 74 7.95 -1.17 3.11
N LEU A 75 8.11 -2.19 3.95
CA LEU A 75 9.19 -2.22 4.93
C LEU A 75 10.10 -3.42 4.69
N SER A 76 11.42 -3.23 4.87
CA SER A 76 12.34 -4.37 4.95
C SER A 76 12.11 -5.16 6.25
N GLU A 77 12.43 -6.45 6.25
CA GLU A 77 12.28 -7.30 7.45
C GLU A 77 13.04 -6.72 8.66
N GLY A 78 14.26 -6.22 8.46
CA GLY A 78 15.04 -5.60 9.53
C GLY A 78 14.38 -4.35 10.14
N PHE A 79 13.69 -3.54 9.31
CA PHE A 79 12.94 -2.38 9.81
C PHE A 79 11.71 -2.82 10.63
N ILE A 80 11.03 -3.88 10.19
CA ILE A 80 9.87 -4.47 10.89
C ILE A 80 10.27 -5.00 12.26
N GLU A 81 11.33 -5.80 12.32
CA GLU A 81 11.83 -6.42 13.56
C GLU A 81 12.28 -5.36 14.57
N LYS A 82 13.04 -4.36 14.11
CA LYS A 82 13.51 -3.27 14.96
C LYS A 82 12.38 -2.43 15.54
N GLY A 83 11.35 -2.15 14.73
CA GLY A 83 10.20 -1.36 15.15
C GLY A 83 9.09 -2.16 15.83
N ASN A 84 9.19 -3.50 15.84
CA ASN A 84 8.10 -4.41 16.23
C ASN A 84 6.78 -4.06 15.53
N ILE A 85 6.84 -3.83 14.22
CA ILE A 85 5.71 -3.32 13.42
C ILE A 85 4.81 -4.49 13.00
N SER A 86 3.56 -4.49 13.44
CA SER A 86 2.58 -5.54 13.07
C SER A 86 1.51 -5.07 12.10
N ASN A 87 1.17 -3.78 12.13
CA ASN A 87 0.10 -3.21 11.31
C ASN A 87 0.26 -1.69 11.15
N LEU A 88 -0.41 -1.16 10.14
CA LEU A 88 -0.58 0.28 9.91
C LEU A 88 -2.00 0.71 10.27
N TRP A 89 -2.18 1.97 10.65
CA TRP A 89 -3.48 2.56 10.92
C TRP A 89 -3.82 3.56 9.82
N VAL A 90 -4.95 3.39 9.14
CA VAL A 90 -5.41 4.40 8.19
C VAL A 90 -6.34 5.36 8.92
N GLY A 91 -5.91 6.60 9.04
CA GLY A 91 -6.66 7.67 9.70
C GLY A 91 -7.89 8.13 8.91
N ASP A 92 -8.64 9.03 9.53
CA ASP A 92 -9.81 9.63 8.90
C ASP A 92 -9.39 10.63 7.81
N ARG A 93 -10.22 10.71 6.77
CA ARG A 93 -10.05 11.70 5.70
C ARG A 93 -10.49 13.06 6.18
N ASP A 94 -9.69 14.08 5.88
CA ASP A 94 -10.02 15.48 6.15
C ASP A 94 -10.16 16.25 4.81
N ILE A 95 -9.22 17.15 4.50
CA ILE A 95 -9.29 18.02 3.31
C ILE A 95 -8.79 17.38 2.00
N SER A 96 -7.99 16.32 2.08
CA SER A 96 -7.44 15.62 0.92
C SER A 96 -8.40 14.51 0.46
N ASP A 97 -8.31 14.15 -0.81
CA ASP A 97 -8.85 12.89 -1.33
C ASP A 97 -8.12 11.65 -0.80
N HIS A 98 -6.94 11.83 -0.21
CA HIS A 98 -6.18 10.79 0.48
C HIS A 98 -6.41 10.77 1.99
N CYS A 99 -6.33 9.57 2.57
CA CYS A 99 -6.26 9.38 4.03
C CYS A 99 -4.80 9.25 4.48
N PRO A 100 -4.44 9.81 5.64
CA PRO A 100 -3.13 9.57 6.26
C PRO A 100 -3.00 8.11 6.71
N ILE A 101 -1.78 7.59 6.64
CA ILE A 101 -1.34 6.31 7.22
C ILE A 101 -0.30 6.60 8.29
#